data_AF-A0A8M8V2E2-F1
#
_entry.id   AF-A0A8M8V2E2-F1
#
_cell.length_a   1.000
_cell.length_b   1.000
_cell.length_c   1.000
_cell.angle_alpha   90.00
_cell.angle_beta   90.00
_cell.angle_gamma   90.00
#
_symmetry.space_group_name_H-M   'P 1'
#
loop_
_entity.id
_entity.type
_entity.pdbx_description
1 polymer ?
#
loop_
_entity_poly.entity_id
_entity_poly.type
_entity_poly.pdbx_seq_one_letter_code
_entity_poly.pdbx_strand_id
1 'polypeptide(L)'
;MKLARKDFLLPLEVVGFAQSYLLGFMSQNPKGVSAAVKHQTSWHHPPINSIKINFDGGLLDGGRGVGLGVIARDAAGLCLAWLSLRLNRGGSMELAEDLAAREAIRLARRYWWLRVILEGDCSTLLHMLSSPELDFSVTQMLGSFLRF
;
A
#
# COMPACT_ATOMS: atom_id res chain seq x y z
N MET A 1 2.19 25.68 13.96
CA MET A 1 1.02 25.28 14.77
C MET A 1 0.97 23.75 14.80
N LYS A 2 1.25 23.16 15.97
CA LYS A 2 1.29 21.71 16.19
C LYS A 2 -0.13 21.15 16.13
N LEU A 3 -0.33 20.03 15.43
CA LEU A 3 -1.38 19.07 15.77
C LEU A 3 -0.81 17.66 15.63
N ALA A 4 -0.27 17.19 16.75
CA ALA A 4 -0.28 15.78 17.06
C ALA A 4 -1.73 15.42 17.36
N ARG A 5 -2.40 14.71 16.44
CA ARG A 5 -3.67 14.05 16.75
C ARG A 5 -3.64 12.67 16.12
N LYS A 6 -3.49 11.67 16.98
CA LYS A 6 -3.86 10.28 16.68
C LYS A 6 -5.39 10.22 16.73
N ASP A 7 -6.06 10.81 15.74
CA ASP A 7 -7.50 10.66 15.60
C ASP A 7 -7.75 9.54 14.61
N PHE A 8 -8.41 8.48 15.07
CA PHE A 8 -9.07 7.56 14.17
C PHE A 8 -10.21 8.34 13.52
N LEU A 9 -10.13 8.60 12.21
CA LEU A 9 -11.26 9.16 11.46
C LEU A 9 -12.46 8.24 11.62
N LEU A 10 -13.62 8.80 11.92
CA LEU A 10 -14.86 8.02 11.95
C LEU A 10 -15.16 7.47 10.55
N PRO A 11 -15.81 6.30 10.39
CA PRO A 11 -16.07 5.71 9.08
C PRO A 11 -16.73 6.68 8.08
N LEU A 12 -17.62 7.55 8.55
CA LEU A 12 -18.28 8.57 7.72
C LEU A 12 -17.32 9.67 7.24
N GLU A 13 -16.33 10.06 8.05
CA GLU A 13 -15.32 11.04 7.65
C GLU A 13 -14.40 10.48 6.57
N VAL A 14 -14.07 9.19 6.65
CA VAL A 14 -13.30 8.48 5.61
C VAL A 14 -14.08 8.41 4.30
N VAL A 15 -15.39 8.11 4.37
CA VAL A 15 -16.25 8.10 3.18
C VAL A 15 -16.35 9.49 2.56
N GLY A 16 -16.57 10.53 3.37
CA GLY A 16 -16.63 11.91 2.89
C GLY A 16 -15.32 12.38 2.25
N PHE A 17 -14.18 12.01 2.84
CA PHE A 17 -12.86 12.26 2.27
C PHE A 17 -12.68 11.54 0.93
N ALA A 18 -12.99 10.25 0.87
CA ALA A 18 -12.86 9.45 -0.36
C ALA A 18 -13.74 9.98 -1.50
N GLN A 19 -14.98 10.37 -1.19
CA GLN A 19 -15.88 11.01 -2.14
C GLN A 19 -15.31 12.34 -2.67
N SER A 20 -14.82 13.19 -1.76
CA SER A 20 -14.22 14.48 -2.13
C SER A 20 -12.98 14.32 -3.00
N TYR A 21 -12.11 13.35 -2.65
CA TYR A 21 -10.92 13.02 -3.43
C TYR A 21 -11.30 12.51 -4.83
N LEU A 22 -12.26 11.59 -4.93
CA LEU A 22 -12.72 11.04 -6.20
C LEU A 22 -13.31 12.13 -7.11
N LEU A 23 -14.12 13.03 -6.56
CA LEU A 23 -14.67 14.18 -7.28
C LEU A 23 -13.56 15.10 -7.79
N GLY A 24 -12.55 15.37 -6.96
CA GLY A 24 -11.36 16.12 -7.36
C GLY A 24 -10.63 15.47 -8.52
N PHE A 25 -10.35 14.17 -8.43
CA PHE A 25 -9.70 13.39 -9.49
C PHE A 25 -10.50 13.42 -10.80
N MET A 26 -11.82 13.19 -10.74
CA MET A 26 -12.70 13.21 -11.92
C MET A 26 -12.77 14.60 -12.57
N SER A 27 -12.72 15.67 -11.78
CA SER A 27 -12.73 17.05 -12.28
C SER A 27 -11.46 17.41 -13.06
N GLN A 28 -10.32 16.80 -12.70
CA GLN A 28 -9.02 17.03 -13.34
C GLN A 28 -8.75 16.07 -14.50
N ASN A 29 -9.47 14.94 -14.57
CA ASN A 29 -9.43 13.98 -15.67
C ASN A 29 -10.78 13.89 -16.41
N PRO A 30 -11.26 14.98 -17.05
CA PRO A 30 -12.49 14.91 -17.84
C PRO A 30 -12.27 14.01 -19.05
N LYS A 31 -12.99 12.88 -19.08
CA LYS A 31 -13.13 11.88 -20.16
C LYS A 31 -12.32 12.19 -21.44
N GLY A 32 -11.09 11.69 -21.48
CA GLY A 32 -10.20 11.79 -22.63
C GLY A 32 -9.04 10.80 -22.54
N VAL A 33 -9.27 9.59 -22.06
CA VAL A 33 -8.26 8.53 -22.10
C VAL A 33 -8.51 7.75 -23.38
N SER A 34 -7.68 8.03 -24.41
CA SER A 34 -7.46 7.15 -25.56
C SER A 34 -7.48 5.72 -25.05
N ALA A 35 -8.24 4.84 -25.72
CA ALA A 35 -8.47 3.46 -25.28
C ALA A 35 -7.13 2.76 -25.01
N ALA A 36 -6.66 2.86 -23.77
CA ALA A 36 -5.53 2.11 -23.29
C ALA A 36 -5.92 0.65 -23.46
N VAL A 37 -5.03 -0.11 -24.10
CA VAL A 37 -5.13 -1.57 -24.18
C VAL A 37 -5.62 -2.05 -22.82
N LYS A 38 -6.85 -2.59 -22.78
CA LYS A 38 -7.39 -3.20 -21.56
C LYS A 38 -6.50 -4.39 -21.25
N HIS A 39 -5.45 -4.17 -20.47
CA HIS A 39 -4.98 -5.23 -19.60
C HIS A 39 -6.18 -5.55 -18.71
N GLN A 40 -6.87 -6.65 -19.02
CA GLN A 40 -7.88 -7.22 -18.15
C GLN A 40 -7.18 -7.82 -16.92
N THR A 41 -6.51 -7.00 -16.13
CA THR A 41 -6.20 -7.31 -14.75
C THR A 41 -7.41 -6.90 -13.93
N SER A 42 -8.49 -7.69 -14.05
CA SER A 42 -9.58 -7.58 -13.08
C SER A 42 -9.02 -7.95 -11.71
N TRP A 43 -9.31 -7.15 -10.69
CA TRP A 43 -9.03 -7.56 -9.32
C TRP A 43 -9.78 -8.87 -9.04
N HIS A 44 -9.06 -9.87 -8.53
CA HIS A 44 -9.65 -11.15 -8.12
C HIS A 44 -9.65 -11.23 -6.60
N HIS A 45 -10.74 -11.70 -6.01
CA HIS A 45 -10.79 -11.98 -4.58
C HIS A 45 -9.79 -13.10 -4.22
N PRO A 46 -9.21 -13.07 -3.00
CA PRO A 46 -8.36 -14.16 -2.56
C PRO A 46 -9.16 -15.46 -2.36
N PRO A 47 -8.49 -16.63 -2.35
CA PRO A 47 -9.11 -17.88 -1.93
C PRO A 47 -9.73 -17.79 -0.53
N ILE A 48 -10.71 -18.64 -0.24
CA ILE A 48 -11.33 -18.75 1.08
C ILE A 48 -10.24 -19.01 2.15
N ASN A 49 -10.38 -18.36 3.31
CA ASN A 49 -9.43 -18.39 4.43
C ASN A 49 -8.06 -17.74 4.15
N SER A 50 -7.98 -16.92 3.11
CA SER A 50 -6.81 -16.09 2.81
C SER A 50 -7.19 -14.61 2.80
N ILE A 51 -6.21 -13.76 3.07
CA ILE A 51 -6.36 -12.31 3.07
C ILE A 51 -5.46 -11.73 2.00
N LYS A 52 -6.02 -10.88 1.15
CA LYS A 52 -5.25 -10.16 0.14
C LYS A 52 -4.91 -8.78 0.68
N ILE A 53 -3.63 -8.43 0.68
CA ILE A 53 -3.16 -7.11 1.10
C ILE A 53 -2.53 -6.41 -0.09
N ASN A 54 -3.22 -5.41 -0.60
CA ASN A 54 -2.70 -4.51 -1.63
C ASN A 54 -1.94 -3.37 -0.94
N PHE A 55 -0.75 -3.03 -1.41
CA PHE A 55 0.04 -1.91 -0.91
C PHE A 55 0.58 -1.07 -2.08
N ASP A 56 0.83 0.22 -1.82
CA ASP A 56 1.33 1.18 -2.80
C ASP A 56 2.09 2.32 -2.09
N GLY A 57 3.16 2.80 -2.71
CA GLY A 57 4.06 3.81 -2.16
C GLY A 57 4.31 4.96 -3.12
N GLY A 58 3.91 6.17 -2.74
CA GLY A 58 4.03 7.36 -3.59
C GLY A 58 5.00 8.42 -3.05
N LEU A 59 5.66 9.15 -3.96
CA LEU A 59 6.37 10.38 -3.60
C LEU A 59 5.38 11.53 -3.40
N LEU A 60 5.64 12.36 -2.39
CA LEU A 60 4.88 13.57 -2.06
C LEU A 60 5.79 14.80 -2.10
N ASP A 61 5.19 15.98 -2.24
CA ASP A 61 5.86 17.28 -2.21
C ASP A 61 7.09 17.38 -3.13
N GLY A 62 7.06 16.72 -4.30
CA GLY A 62 8.20 16.67 -5.22
C GLY A 62 9.37 15.85 -4.70
N GLY A 63 9.10 14.78 -3.95
CA GLY A 63 10.11 13.84 -3.44
C GLY A 63 10.63 14.14 -2.04
N ARG A 64 10.07 15.13 -1.33
CA ARG A 64 10.43 15.48 0.06
C ARG A 64 9.63 14.72 1.11
N GLY A 65 8.56 14.07 0.70
CA GLY A 65 7.78 13.17 1.54
C GLY A 65 7.48 11.87 0.80
N VAL A 66 7.06 10.86 1.55
CA VAL A 66 6.52 9.61 1.00
C VAL A 66 5.15 9.33 1.61
N GLY A 67 4.20 8.93 0.78
CA GLY A 67 2.89 8.43 1.15
C GLY A 67 2.87 6.91 1.01
N LEU A 68 2.32 6.22 2.00
CA LEU A 68 2.18 4.77 2.01
C LEU A 68 0.71 4.42 2.13
N GLY A 69 0.22 3.51 1.29
CA GLY A 69 -1.12 2.98 1.32
C GLY A 69 -1.10 1.46 1.48
N VAL A 70 -1.97 0.93 2.32
CA VAL A 70 -2.20 -0.52 2.46
C VAL A 70 -3.69 -0.78 2.66
N ILE A 71 -4.23 -1.81 2.02
CA ILE A 71 -5.59 -2.31 2.27
C ILE A 71 -5.60 -3.84 2.29
N ALA A 72 -6.21 -4.41 3.32
CA ALA A 72 -6.37 -5.85 3.51
C ALA A 72 -7.83 -6.24 3.33
N ARG A 73 -8.08 -7.25 2.50
CA ARG A 73 -9.43 -7.74 2.17
C ARG A 73 -9.56 -9.25 2.30
N ASP A 74 -10.74 -9.72 2.69
CA ASP A 74 -11.09 -11.14 2.71
C ASP A 74 -11.58 -11.65 1.34
N ALA A 75 -11.99 -12.92 1.30
CA ALA A 75 -12.52 -13.58 0.10
C ALA A 75 -13.87 -13.00 -0.39
N ALA A 76 -14.63 -12.34 0.49
CA ALA A 76 -15.84 -11.60 0.10
C ALA A 76 -15.51 -10.19 -0.44
N GLY A 77 -14.23 -9.79 -0.41
CA GLY A 77 -13.78 -8.46 -0.78
C GLY A 77 -14.01 -7.40 0.29
N LEU A 78 -14.41 -7.81 1.50
CA LEU A 78 -14.60 -6.89 2.63
C LEU A 78 -13.25 -6.40 3.14
N CYS A 79 -13.16 -5.10 3.38
CA CYS A 79 -11.98 -4.49 4.00
C CYS A 79 -11.89 -4.89 5.47
N LEU A 80 -10.83 -5.61 5.84
CA LEU A 80 -10.56 -6.03 7.21
C LEU A 80 -9.66 -5.04 7.95
N ALA A 81 -8.69 -4.45 7.25
CA ALA A 81 -7.82 -3.40 7.78
C ALA A 81 -7.24 -2.55 6.64
N TRP A 82 -6.75 -1.36 6.98
CA TRP A 82 -6.14 -0.43 6.06
C TRP A 82 -5.11 0.43 6.80
N LEU A 83 -4.19 1.01 6.05
CA LEU A 83 -3.17 1.93 6.55
C LEU A 83 -2.97 3.04 5.53
N SER A 84 -2.88 4.29 6.02
CA SER A 84 -2.39 5.41 5.25
C SER A 84 -1.40 6.18 6.11
N LEU A 85 -0.16 6.31 5.64
CA LEU A 85 0.90 7.03 6.35
C LEU A 85 1.54 8.06 5.43
N ARG A 86 1.84 9.23 6.00
CA ARG A 86 2.73 10.22 5.39
C ARG A 86 3.99 10.31 6.22
N LEU A 87 5.14 10.10 5.59
CA LEU A 87 6.43 10.29 6.21
C LEU A 87 7.08 11.55 5.61
N ASN A 88 7.44 12.49 6.47
CA ASN A 88 8.17 13.71 6.09
C ASN A 88 9.66 13.40 5.93
N ARG A 89 9.98 12.48 5.03
CA ARG A 89 11.34 12.17 4.62
C ARG A 89 11.40 12.09 3.10
N GLY A 90 12.49 12.58 2.54
CA GLY A 90 12.78 12.39 1.14
C GLY A 90 13.10 10.93 0.83
N GLY A 91 12.92 10.55 -0.43
CA GLY A 91 13.15 9.18 -0.88
C GLY A 91 13.01 9.04 -2.39
N SER A 92 13.19 7.82 -2.86
CA SER A 92 12.86 7.40 -4.22
C SER A 92 11.50 6.71 -4.26
N MET A 93 10.98 6.47 -5.47
CA MET A 93 9.73 5.74 -5.67
C MET A 93 9.86 4.30 -5.15
N GLU A 94 10.99 3.65 -5.40
CA GLU A 94 11.30 2.30 -4.92
C GLU A 94 11.28 2.22 -3.39
N LEU A 95 11.88 3.22 -2.72
CA LEU A 95 11.84 3.27 -1.26
C LEU A 95 10.40 3.42 -0.75
N ALA A 96 9.55 4.22 -1.39
CA ALA A 96 8.16 4.38 -0.97
C ALA A 96 7.41 3.05 -1.07
N GLU A 97 7.58 2.33 -2.17
CA GLU A 97 7.01 0.98 -2.36
C GLU A 97 7.50 -0.01 -1.30
N ASP A 98 8.81 -0.08 -1.05
CA ASP A 98 9.41 -0.98 -0.06
C ASP A 98 8.85 -0.74 1.34
N LEU A 99 8.60 0.53 1.68
CA LEU A 99 8.02 0.91 2.95
C LEU A 99 6.54 0.55 3.05
N ALA A 100 5.78 0.69 1.96
CA ALA A 100 4.39 0.26 1.91
C ALA A 100 4.28 -1.26 2.08
N ALA A 101 5.14 -2.03 1.40
CA ALA A 101 5.24 -3.48 1.56
C ALA A 101 5.60 -3.89 2.99
N ARG A 102 6.59 -3.22 3.60
CA ARG A 102 6.99 -3.46 4.99
C ARG A 102 5.83 -3.23 5.95
N GLU A 103 5.09 -2.15 5.78
CA GLU A 103 3.93 -1.86 6.64
C GLU A 103 2.77 -2.83 6.39
N ALA A 104 2.59 -3.35 5.17
CA ALA A 104 1.65 -4.43 4.88
C ALA A 104 1.98 -5.72 5.65
N ILE A 105 3.25 -6.13 5.70
CA ILE A 105 3.71 -7.30 6.49
C ILE A 105 3.47 -7.06 7.99
N ARG A 106 3.77 -5.86 8.49
CA ARG A 106 3.54 -5.52 9.90
C ARG A 106 2.05 -5.55 10.25
N LEU A 107 1.19 -5.10 9.32
CA LEU A 107 -0.26 -5.15 9.47
C LEU A 107 -0.72 -6.61 9.58
N ALA A 108 -0.30 -7.48 8.67
CA ALA A 108 -0.60 -8.91 8.71
C ALA A 108 -0.22 -9.56 10.04
N ARG A 109 1.00 -9.28 10.52
CA ARG A 109 1.49 -9.81 11.81
C ARG A 109 0.67 -9.29 12.99
N ARG A 110 0.28 -8.02 12.98
CA ARG A 110 -0.52 -7.40 14.06
C ARG A 110 -1.88 -8.08 14.23
N TYR A 111 -2.49 -8.54 13.13
CA TYR A 111 -3.78 -9.21 13.13
C TYR A 111 -3.69 -10.74 13.12
N TRP A 112 -2.47 -11.30 13.25
CA TRP A 112 -2.23 -12.75 13.28
C TRP A 112 -2.78 -13.48 12.05
N TRP A 113 -2.75 -12.84 10.89
CA TRP A 113 -3.21 -13.46 9.65
C TRP A 113 -2.17 -14.46 9.13
N LEU A 114 -2.58 -15.73 9.04
CA LEU A 114 -1.69 -16.84 8.72
C LEU A 114 -1.54 -17.09 7.22
N ARG A 115 -2.58 -16.76 6.43
CA ARG A 115 -2.60 -16.93 4.97
C ARG A 115 -2.82 -15.59 4.31
N VAL A 116 -1.74 -14.99 3.82
CA VAL A 116 -1.73 -13.65 3.24
C VAL A 116 -1.17 -13.69 1.82
N ILE A 117 -1.82 -12.98 0.91
CA ILE A 117 -1.35 -12.70 -0.44
C ILE A 117 -1.01 -11.21 -0.48
N LEU A 118 0.26 -10.87 -0.70
CA LEU A 118 0.70 -9.49 -0.87
C LEU A 118 0.68 -9.12 -2.36
N GLU A 119 0.15 -7.95 -2.69
CA GLU A 119 0.12 -7.41 -4.05
C GLU A 119 0.54 -5.94 -4.05
N GLY A 120 1.43 -5.54 -4.95
CA GLY A 120 1.87 -4.16 -5.15
C GLY A 120 2.63 -4.02 -6.46
N ASP A 121 2.88 -2.80 -6.92
CA ASP A 121 3.42 -2.53 -8.26
C ASP A 121 4.97 -2.53 -8.32
N CYS A 122 5.64 -2.99 -7.25
CA CYS A 122 7.11 -3.04 -7.18
C CYS A 122 7.70 -4.35 -7.71
N SER A 123 8.11 -4.34 -8.97
CA SER A 123 8.78 -5.47 -9.64
C SER A 123 10.06 -5.93 -8.93
N THR A 124 10.83 -4.99 -8.38
CA THR A 124 12.09 -5.26 -7.67
C THR A 124 11.87 -6.00 -6.33
N LEU A 125 10.86 -5.59 -5.56
CA LEU A 125 10.53 -6.22 -4.28
C LEU A 125 9.89 -7.59 -4.47
N LEU A 126 9.00 -7.74 -5.46
CA LEU A 126 8.39 -9.02 -5.78
C LEU A 126 9.41 -10.06 -6.28
N HIS A 127 10.42 -9.62 -7.04
CA HIS A 127 11.53 -10.49 -7.46
C HIS A 127 12.39 -10.95 -6.27
N MET A 128 12.64 -10.06 -5.29
CA MET A 128 13.36 -10.42 -4.07
C MET A 128 12.55 -11.38 -3.17
N LEU A 129 11.24 -11.14 -3.00
CA LEU A 129 10.33 -11.99 -2.21
C LEU A 129 10.13 -13.40 -2.79
N SER A 130 10.40 -13.58 -4.08
CA SER A 130 10.18 -14.84 -4.79
C SER A 130 11.44 -15.71 -4.89
N SER A 131 12.59 -15.27 -4.36
CA SER A 131 13.82 -16.06 -4.43
C SER A 131 13.88 -17.12 -3.31
N PRO A 132 14.15 -18.40 -3.62
CA PRO A 132 14.28 -19.47 -2.63
C PRO A 132 15.58 -19.40 -1.81
N GLU A 133 16.50 -18.50 -2.16
CA GLU A 133 17.80 -18.31 -1.48
C GLU A 133 17.74 -17.29 -0.33
N LEU A 134 16.63 -16.56 -0.20
CA LEU A 134 16.42 -15.58 0.86
C LEU A 134 15.42 -16.13 1.87
N ASP A 135 15.95 -16.84 2.86
CA ASP A 135 15.21 -17.23 4.06
C ASP A 135 14.81 -15.94 4.80
N PHE A 136 13.53 -15.56 4.76
CA PHE A 136 13.02 -14.29 5.29
C PHE A 136 13.03 -14.24 6.82
N SER A 137 14.23 -14.20 7.39
CA SER A 137 14.45 -13.61 8.70
C SER A 137 14.34 -12.09 8.55
N VAL A 138 13.40 -11.48 9.29
CA VAL A 138 13.10 -10.03 9.37
C VAL A 138 14.35 -9.15 9.55
N THR A 139 15.46 -9.73 10.00
CA THR A 139 16.77 -9.10 10.17
C THR A 139 17.53 -8.84 8.86
N GLN A 140 17.35 -9.63 7.81
CA GLN A 140 18.14 -9.50 6.57
C GLN A 140 17.65 -8.34 5.68
N MET A 141 16.33 -8.07 5.68
CA MET A 141 15.72 -6.93 4.98
C MET A 141 16.18 -5.56 5.53
N LEU A 142 16.60 -5.50 6.81
CA LEU A 142 17.13 -4.28 7.41
C LEU A 142 18.64 -4.10 7.16
N GLY A 143 19.37 -5.18 6.86
CA GLY A 143 20.83 -5.16 6.71
C GLY A 143 21.33 -4.68 5.35
N SER A 144 20.56 -4.87 4.27
CA SER A 144 20.98 -4.47 2.92
C SER A 144 20.76 -2.99 2.60
N PHE A 145 19.95 -2.27 3.40
CA PHE A 145 19.58 -0.87 3.14
C PHE A 145 19.99 0.13 4.24
N LEU A 146 20.73 -0.30 5.26
CA LEU A 146 21.37 0.60 6.23
C LEU A 146 22.89 0.59 6.05
N ARG A 147 23.35 1.32 5.03
CA ARG A 147 24.66 2.00 5.06
C ARG A 147 24.43 3.50 4.96
N PHE A 148 24.10 4.11 6.08
CA PHE A 148 24.57 5.43 6.51
C PHE A 148 24.66 5.41 8.05
#